data_AF-A0A6P0XP96-F1
#
_entry.id   AF-A0A6P0XP96-F1
#
_cell.length_a   1.000
_cell.length_b   1.000
_cell.length_c   1.000
_cell.angle_alpha   90.00
_cell.angle_beta   90.00
_cell.angle_gamma   90.00
#
_symmetry.space_group_name_H-M   'P 1'
#
loop_
_entity.id
_entity.type
_entity.pdbx_description
1 polymer ?
#
loop_
_entity_poly.entity_id
_entity_poly.type
_entity_poly.pdbx_seq_one_letter_code
_entity_poly.pdbx_strand_id
1 'polypeptide(L)'
;MMVDVFEKKKIPVKIVLMDSWYATQRLMALIDNLGKIYYCPLKSNRLVDDSGGVKKYQKLEELKWNELELASGKIIKIKGIPVR
;
A
#
# COMPACT_ATOMS: atom_id res chain seq x y z
N MET A 1 -0.96 -16.05 -13.00
CA MET A 1 -0.04 -15.05 -13.60
C MET A 1 1.03 -14.53 -12.63
N MET A 2 0.68 -13.88 -11.50
CA MET A 2 1.68 -13.48 -10.48
C MET A 2 1.98 -14.59 -9.46
N VAL A 3 0.95 -15.26 -8.92
CA VAL A 3 1.12 -16.36 -7.95
C VAL A 3 1.99 -17.49 -8.51
N ASP A 4 1.85 -17.82 -9.80
CA ASP A 4 2.66 -18.84 -10.46
C ASP A 4 4.17 -18.52 -10.45
N VAL A 5 4.55 -17.24 -10.45
CA VAL A 5 5.95 -16.82 -10.37
C VAL A 5 6.57 -17.25 -9.03
N PHE A 6 5.81 -17.11 -7.96
CA PHE A 6 6.25 -17.47 -6.61
C PHE A 6 6.13 -18.98 -6.35
N GLU A 7 4.97 -19.56 -6.66
CA GLU A 7 4.63 -20.93 -6.28
C GLU A 7 5.22 -21.97 -7.23
N LYS A 8 5.11 -21.75 -8.55
CA LYS A 8 5.54 -22.75 -9.55
C LYS A 8 6.97 -22.50 -10.01
N LYS A 9 7.27 -21.27 -10.40
CA LYS A 9 8.59 -20.90 -10.92
C LYS A 9 9.62 -20.65 -9.82
N LYS A 10 9.17 -20.49 -8.56
CA LYS A 10 10.01 -20.23 -7.37
C LYS A 10 11.02 -19.10 -7.59
N ILE A 11 10.63 -18.09 -8.36
CA ILE A 11 11.53 -16.97 -8.66
C ILE A 11 11.68 -16.14 -7.38
N PRO A 12 12.92 -15.89 -6.92
CA PRO A 12 13.16 -15.11 -5.71
C PRO A 12 12.86 -13.64 -5.99
N VAL A 13 11.63 -13.24 -5.64
CA VAL A 13 11.18 -11.85 -5.71
C VAL A 13 10.99 -11.34 -4.29
N LYS A 14 11.55 -10.16 -4.01
CA LYS A 14 11.39 -9.45 -2.74
C LYS A 14 10.37 -8.31 -2.83
N ILE A 15 10.39 -7.58 -3.94
CA ILE A 15 9.61 -6.35 -4.15
C ILE A 15 8.82 -6.47 -5.44
N VAL A 16 7.55 -6.07 -5.41
CA VAL A 16 6.66 -5.95 -6.57
C VAL A 16 6.45 -4.47 -6.87
N LEU A 17 6.93 -4.01 -8.02
CA LEU A 17 6.65 -2.66 -8.51
C LEU A 17 5.38 -2.70 -9.36
N MET A 18 4.46 -1.78 -9.10
CA MET A 18 3.18 -1.75 -9.79
C MET A 18 2.70 -0.30 -9.98
N ASP A 19 1.99 -0.07 -11.08
CA ASP A 19 1.40 1.23 -11.35
C ASP A 19 0.15 1.49 -10.48
N SER A 20 -0.43 2.69 -10.64
CA SER A 20 -1.63 3.11 -9.91
C SER A 20 -2.91 2.42 -10.36
N TRP A 21 -2.92 1.77 -11.54
CA TRP A 21 -4.04 0.96 -12.02
C TRP A 21 -4.12 -0.36 -11.25
N TYR A 22 -2.98 -0.94 -10.91
CA TYR A 22 -2.90 -2.19 -10.15
C TYR A 22 -2.96 -2.03 -8.63
N ALA A 23 -2.91 -0.80 -8.10
CA ALA A 23 -2.98 -0.48 -6.66
C ALA A 23 -4.36 -0.76 -6.00
N THR A 24 -4.96 -1.92 -6.28
CA THR A 24 -6.26 -2.38 -5.75
C THR A 24 -6.08 -3.04 -4.39
N GLN A 25 -7.08 -2.96 -3.51
CA GLN A 25 -7.02 -3.57 -2.17
C GLN A 25 -6.72 -5.07 -2.24
N ARG A 26 -7.39 -5.80 -3.14
CA ARG A 26 -7.24 -7.26 -3.27
C ARG A 26 -5.82 -7.65 -3.69
N LEU A 27 -5.23 -6.93 -4.65
CA LEU A 27 -3.88 -7.25 -5.11
C LEU A 27 -2.83 -6.89 -4.07
N MET A 28 -2.94 -5.72 -3.44
CA MET A 28 -2.02 -5.32 -2.37
C MET A 28 -2.09 -6.27 -1.16
N ALA A 29 -3.30 -6.68 -0.76
CA ALA A 29 -3.49 -7.67 0.31
C ALA A 29 -2.93 -9.06 -0.09
N LEU A 30 -3.06 -9.46 -1.35
CA LEU A 30 -2.45 -10.70 -1.85
C LEU A 30 -0.92 -10.66 -1.75
N ILE A 31 -0.29 -9.57 -2.19
CA ILE A 31 1.18 -9.40 -2.13
C ILE A 31 1.66 -9.38 -0.68
N ASP A 32 0.94 -8.67 0.20
CA ASP A 32 1.23 -8.66 1.64
C ASP A 32 1.10 -10.06 2.26
N ASN A 33 0.03 -10.79 1.91
CA ASN A 33 -0.20 -12.15 2.38
C ASN A 33 0.95 -13.10 1.98
N LEU A 34 1.52 -12.91 0.79
CA LEU A 34 2.69 -13.64 0.29
C LEU A 34 4.02 -13.21 0.94
N GLY A 35 4.00 -12.26 1.89
CA GLY A 35 5.18 -11.76 2.59
C GLY A 35 6.11 -10.93 1.70
N LYS A 36 5.56 -10.29 0.67
CA LYS A 36 6.31 -9.48 -0.30
C LYS A 36 6.03 -8.00 -0.06
N ILE A 37 7.01 -7.17 -0.40
CA ILE A 37 6.87 -5.72 -0.37
C ILE A 37 6.30 -5.25 -1.72
N TYR A 38 5.41 -4.27 -1.73
CA TYR A 38 4.97 -3.62 -2.94
C TYR A 38 5.26 -2.11 -2.91
N TYR A 39 5.50 -1.54 -4.08
CA TYR A 39 5.63 -0.10 -4.27
C TYR A 39 4.72 0.34 -5.40
N CYS A 40 3.83 1.30 -5.12
CA CYS A 40 2.84 1.78 -6.09
C CYS A 40 2.41 3.22 -5.82
N PRO A 41 2.10 4.00 -6.87
CA PRO A 41 1.41 5.28 -6.70
C PRO A 41 -0.04 5.04 -6.28
N LEU A 42 -0.51 5.80 -5.28
CA LEU A 42 -1.90 5.76 -4.83
C LEU A 42 -2.73 6.86 -5.50
N LYS A 43 -4.00 6.54 -5.79
CA LYS A 43 -4.96 7.55 -6.27
C LYS A 43 -5.34 8.50 -5.14
N SER A 44 -5.54 9.78 -5.47
CA SER A 44 -5.84 10.87 -4.53
C SER A 44 -7.12 10.66 -3.72
N ASN A 45 -8.11 9.96 -4.30
CA ASN A 45 -9.38 9.63 -3.65
C ASN A 45 -9.34 8.40 -2.72
N ARG A 46 -8.16 7.79 -2.51
CA ARG A 46 -8.03 6.62 -1.64
C ARG A 46 -8.27 7.03 -0.19
N LEU A 47 -9.04 6.24 0.54
CA LEU A 47 -9.29 6.46 1.96
C LEU A 47 -8.14 5.91 2.81
N VAL A 48 -7.57 6.77 3.64
CA VAL A 48 -6.37 6.53 4.45
C VAL A 48 -6.52 7.11 5.84
N ASP A 49 -5.74 6.61 6.79
CA ASP A 49 -5.67 7.10 8.17
C ASP A 49 -4.19 7.24 8.56
N ASP A 50 -3.77 8.45 8.93
CA ASP A 50 -2.41 8.76 9.38
C ASP A 50 -2.30 8.90 10.91
N SER A 51 -3.38 8.61 11.64
CA SER A 51 -3.46 8.80 13.09
C SER A 51 -3.30 7.51 13.90
N GLY A 52 -3.16 6.36 13.23
CA GLY A 52 -3.06 5.07 13.90
C GLY A 52 -4.37 4.59 14.55
N GLY A 53 -5.53 4.94 13.96
CA GLY A 53 -6.85 4.51 14.41
C GLY A 53 -7.60 5.50 15.31
N VAL A 54 -7.04 6.69 15.55
CA VAL A 54 -7.67 7.72 16.41
C VAL A 54 -8.72 8.52 15.65
N LYS A 55 -8.43 8.86 14.39
CA LYS A 55 -9.30 9.64 13.50
C LYS A 55 -9.99 8.73 12.50
N LYS A 56 -11.10 9.22 11.93
CA LYS A 56 -11.76 8.55 10.81
C LYS A 56 -10.85 8.61 9.57
N TYR A 57 -11.00 7.62 8.70
CA TYR A 57 -10.38 7.63 7.39
C TYR A 57 -10.77 8.91 6.62
N GLN A 58 -9.78 9.53 6.00
CA GLN A 58 -9.89 10.70 5.13
C GLN A 58 -9.33 10.38 3.74
N LYS A 59 -9.58 11.23 2.75
CA LYS A 59 -8.96 11.01 1.43
C LYS A 59 -7.47 11.34 1.49
N LEU A 60 -6.69 10.68 0.63
CA LEU A 60 -5.26 10.93 0.51
C LEU A 60 -4.96 12.40 0.16
N GLU A 61 -5.78 13.03 -0.68
CA GLU A 61 -5.66 14.45 -1.05
C GLU A 61 -5.88 15.44 0.10
N GLU A 62 -6.58 15.00 1.16
CA GLU A 62 -6.90 15.82 2.33
C GLU A 62 -5.81 15.71 3.42
N LEU A 63 -4.82 14.82 3.23
CA LEU A 63 -3.71 14.68 4.16
C LEU A 63 -2.93 15.99 4.25
N LYS A 64 -2.75 16.46 5.48
CA LYS A 64 -1.84 17.56 5.77
C LYS A 64 -0.43 17.01 5.92
N TRP A 65 0.53 17.69 5.32
CA TRP A 65 1.95 17.35 5.39
C TRP A 65 2.69 18.49 6.07
N ASN A 66 3.55 18.17 7.04
CA ASN A 66 4.52 19.11 7.57
C ASN A 66 5.87 18.98 6.83
N GLU A 67 6.80 19.91 7.08
CA GLU A 67 8.10 19.95 6.40
C GLU A 67 8.94 18.67 6.62
N LEU A 68 8.88 18.08 7.82
CA LEU A 68 9.58 16.84 8.12
C LEU A 68 8.98 15.67 7.35
N GLU A 69 7.65 15.58 7.30
CA GLU A 69 6.91 14.53 6.59
C GLU A 69 7.11 14.61 5.06
N LEU A 70 7.34 15.80 4.51
CA LEU A 70 7.69 15.96 3.09
C LEU A 70 9.07 15.37 2.78
N ALA A 71 10.01 15.41 3.74
CA ALA A 71 11.34 14.85 3.59
C ALA A 71 11.40 13.33 3.88
N SER A 72 10.71 12.86 4.93
CA SER A 72 10.77 11.46 5.38
C SER A 72 9.64 10.57 4.87
N GLY A 73 8.57 11.16 4.34
CA GLY A 73 7.32 10.48 4.11
C GLY A 73 6.47 10.35 5.38
N LYS A 74 5.28 9.79 5.21
CA LYS A 74 4.26 9.61 6.25
C LYS A 74 3.78 8.16 6.28
N ILE A 75 3.66 7.59 7.48
CA ILE A 75 3.06 6.27 7.67
C ILE A 75 1.54 6.42 7.63
N ILE A 76 0.90 5.65 6.77
CA ILE A 76 -0.55 5.69 6.60
C ILE A 76 -1.14 4.28 6.63
N LYS A 77 -2.35 4.18 7.15
CA LYS A 77 -3.20 3.01 7.05
C LYS A 77 -4.20 3.17 5.92
N ILE A 78 -4.14 2.30 4.92
CA ILE A 78 -5.12 2.29 3.82
C ILE A 78 -6.36 1.52 4.27
N LYS A 79 -7.55 2.11 4.07
CA LYS A 79 -8.83 1.46 4.38
C LYS A 79 -8.95 0.13 3.63
N GLY A 80 -9.42 -0.91 4.32
CA GLY A 80 -9.71 -2.22 3.73
C GLY A 80 -8.49 -3.11 3.43
N ILE A 81 -7.29 -2.67 3.81
CA ILE A 81 -6.11 -3.55 3.88
C ILE A 81 -5.94 -3.95 5.34
N PRO A 82 -5.78 -5.23 5.70
CA PRO A 82 -5.54 -5.64 7.09
C PRO A 82 -4.21 -5.07 7.62
N VAL A 83 -4.12 -4.78 8.92
CA VAL A 83 -2.82 -4.53 9.59
C VAL A 83 -2.35 -5.89 10.10
N ARG A 84 -1.09 -6.23 9.87
CA ARG A 84 -0.46 -7.37 10.55
C ARG A 84 0.13 -6.92 11.87
#